data_AF-A0A2V2SU78-F1
#
_entry.id   AF-A0A2V2SU78-F1
#
_cell.length_a   1.000
_cell.length_b   1.000
_cell.length_c   1.000
_cell.angle_alpha   90.00
_cell.angle_beta   90.00
_cell.angle_gamma   90.00
#
_symmetry.space_group_name_H-M   'P 1'
#
loop_
_entity.id
_entity.type
_entity.pdbx_description
1 polymer ?
#
loop_
_entity_poly.entity_id
_entity_poly.type
_entity_poly.pdbx_seq_one_letter_code
_entity_poly.pdbx_strand_id
1 'polypeptide(L)'
;MKRRWLLPLAALLALPMLLPERPVIPVQGASQRDWNRRSFWYEPWGISGVHKGIDIFAEAGTPALSPVPGLVLYRGEIGLGGKVVLILGPKWRLHYLAHLQAWNVAPLQPVGRGQVVGAVGSSGNAAGKPPHLHYAVLSLLPRPWAATDETQGWKKMFFIDPGRFLQAP
;
A
#
# COMPACT_ATOMS: atom_id res chain seq x y z
N MET A 1 21.77 8.37 33.97
CA MET A 1 20.72 7.36 33.70
C MET A 1 19.86 7.57 32.44
N LYS A 2 19.79 8.77 31.82
CA LYS A 2 18.90 9.04 30.65
C LYS A 2 19.47 8.63 29.27
N ARG A 3 20.79 8.49 29.10
CA ARG A 3 21.43 8.17 27.80
C ARG A 3 21.39 6.69 27.41
N ARG A 4 21.18 5.76 28.36
CA ARG A 4 21.24 4.30 28.11
C ARG A 4 20.16 3.80 27.14
N TRP A 5 19.06 4.54 26.98
CA TRP A 5 17.95 4.18 26.10
C TRP A 5 17.99 4.86 24.73
N LEU A 6 18.88 5.83 24.51
CA LEU A 6 18.95 6.56 23.24
C LEU A 6 19.46 5.68 22.10
N LEU A 7 20.50 4.88 22.35
CA LEU A 7 21.06 3.96 21.36
C LEU A 7 20.09 2.83 20.97
N PRO A 8 19.45 2.09 21.90
CA PRO A 8 18.49 1.05 21.52
C PRO A 8 17.24 1.63 20.83
N LEU A 9 16.77 2.82 21.23
CA LEU A 9 15.67 3.49 20.55
C LEU A 9 16.07 3.92 19.12
N ALA A 10 17.27 4.49 18.96
CA ALA A 10 17.78 4.86 17.64
C ALA A 10 17.95 3.63 16.74
N ALA A 11 18.45 2.52 17.28
CA ALA A 11 18.58 1.26 16.56
C ALA A 11 17.19 0.71 16.15
N LEU A 12 16.20 0.74 17.04
CA LEU A 12 14.82 0.31 16.73
C LEU A 12 14.21 1.14 15.60
N LEU A 13 14.45 2.45 15.58
CA LEU A 13 13.96 3.34 14.53
C LEU A 13 14.73 3.19 13.20
N ALA A 14 16.03 2.90 13.26
CA ALA A 14 16.89 2.78 12.09
C ALA A 14 16.84 1.39 11.43
N LEU A 15 16.65 0.32 12.21
CA LEU A 15 16.70 -1.05 11.70
C LEU A 15 15.70 -1.31 10.56
N PRO A 16 14.42 -0.86 10.62
CA PRO A 16 13.50 -0.99 9.49
C PRO A 16 13.98 -0.29 8.21
N MET A 17 14.84 0.74 8.29
CA MET A 17 15.39 1.41 7.10
C MET A 17 16.34 0.52 6.30
N LEU A 18 17.00 -0.42 6.98
CA LEU A 18 18.00 -1.31 6.39
C LEU A 18 17.38 -2.56 5.78
N LEU A 19 16.11 -2.85 6.10
CA LEU A 19 15.42 -4.02 5.58
C LEU A 19 15.10 -3.86 4.08
N PRO A 20 15.45 -4.84 3.23
CA PRO A 20 15.08 -4.83 1.82
C PRO A 20 13.58 -5.05 1.65
N GLU A 21 12.98 -4.38 0.67
CA GLU A 21 11.53 -4.48 0.44
C GLU A 21 11.16 -5.59 -0.55
N ARG A 22 12.00 -5.84 -1.57
CA ARG A 22 11.85 -6.88 -2.63
C ARG A 22 10.39 -7.31 -2.85
N PRO A 23 9.53 -6.39 -3.31
CA PRO A 23 8.09 -6.59 -3.23
C PRO A 23 7.58 -7.60 -4.26
N VAL A 24 6.41 -8.16 -3.99
CA VAL A 24 5.61 -8.91 -4.98
C VAL A 24 4.38 -8.11 -5.37
N ILE A 25 3.87 -8.33 -6.59
CA ILE A 25 2.59 -7.76 -7.02
C ILE A 25 1.50 -8.27 -6.06
N PRO A 26 0.70 -7.38 -5.43
CA PRO A 26 -0.21 -7.75 -4.34
C PRO A 26 -1.52 -8.42 -4.81
N VAL A 27 -1.52 -8.97 -6.02
CA VAL A 27 -2.63 -9.75 -6.59
C VAL A 27 -2.03 -11.02 -7.18
N GLN A 28 -2.54 -12.18 -6.76
CA GLN A 28 -2.02 -13.45 -7.22
C GLN A 28 -2.19 -13.62 -8.74
N GLY A 29 -1.10 -13.99 -9.42
CA GLY A 29 -1.09 -14.20 -10.88
C GLY A 29 -1.04 -12.92 -11.72
N ALA A 30 -1.16 -11.74 -11.12
CA ALA A 30 -1.08 -10.48 -11.83
C ALA A 30 0.36 -10.12 -12.25
N SER A 31 0.44 -9.28 -13.27
CA SER A 31 1.64 -8.79 -13.94
C SER A 31 1.55 -7.27 -14.15
N GLN A 32 2.61 -6.67 -14.70
CA GLN A 32 2.63 -5.25 -15.04
C GLN A 32 1.61 -4.82 -16.11
N ARG A 33 0.93 -5.78 -16.75
CA ARG A 33 -0.12 -5.51 -17.75
C ARG A 33 -1.47 -5.23 -17.11
N ASP A 34 -1.62 -5.59 -15.83
CA ASP A 34 -2.91 -5.58 -15.13
C ASP A 34 -3.19 -4.25 -14.40
N TRP A 35 -2.34 -3.24 -14.60
CA TRP A 35 -2.60 -1.86 -14.20
C TRP A 35 -2.12 -0.86 -15.25
N ASN A 36 -2.70 0.34 -15.23
CA ASN A 36 -2.23 1.43 -16.09
C ASN A 36 -0.98 2.09 -15.47
N ARG A 37 0.14 2.10 -16.19
CA ARG A 37 1.42 2.70 -15.73
C ARG A 37 1.36 4.21 -15.48
N ARG A 38 0.35 4.90 -16.02
CA ARG A 38 0.11 6.34 -15.82
C ARG A 38 -0.93 6.64 -14.73
N SER A 39 -1.41 5.62 -14.02
CA SER A 39 -2.48 5.79 -13.03
C SER A 39 -2.01 6.56 -11.80
N PHE A 40 -0.77 6.35 -11.35
CA PHE A 40 -0.27 7.05 -10.17
C PHE A 40 -0.22 8.57 -10.40
N TRP A 41 -0.83 9.31 -9.47
CA TRP A 41 -1.04 10.75 -9.52
C TRP A 41 -1.94 11.27 -10.65
N TYR A 42 -2.61 10.37 -11.38
CA TYR A 42 -3.52 10.78 -12.43
C TYR A 42 -4.65 11.66 -11.88
N GLU A 43 -5.00 12.69 -12.63
CA GLU A 43 -6.12 13.57 -12.36
C GLU A 43 -6.93 13.81 -13.66
N PRO A 44 -8.25 14.00 -13.56
CA PRO A 44 -9.07 14.01 -12.33
C PRO A 44 -9.33 12.60 -11.77
N TRP A 45 -9.49 12.48 -10.44
CA TRP A 45 -9.78 11.21 -9.76
C TRP A 45 -10.92 11.29 -8.73
N GLY A 46 -12.12 11.60 -9.22
CA GLY A 46 -13.33 11.73 -8.39
C GLY A 46 -13.11 12.62 -7.17
N ILE A 47 -13.69 12.23 -6.03
CA ILE A 47 -13.59 12.97 -4.76
C ILE A 47 -12.13 13.06 -4.25
N SER A 48 -11.26 12.12 -4.64
CA SER A 48 -9.86 12.13 -4.19
C SER A 48 -9.01 13.22 -4.85
N GLY A 49 -9.48 13.79 -5.97
CA GLY A 49 -8.77 14.74 -6.82
C GLY A 49 -7.70 14.07 -7.69
N VAL A 50 -6.78 13.35 -7.06
CA VAL A 50 -5.70 12.59 -7.70
C VAL A 50 -5.67 11.14 -7.23
N HIS A 51 -5.24 10.21 -8.10
CA HIS A 51 -5.09 8.79 -7.78
C HIS A 51 -3.79 8.53 -7.01
N LYS A 52 -3.87 8.29 -5.70
CA LYS A 52 -2.69 8.17 -4.83
C LYS A 52 -2.11 6.74 -4.76
N GLY A 53 -2.38 5.95 -5.80
CA GLY A 53 -2.02 4.54 -5.88
C GLY A 53 -2.08 4.04 -7.30
N ILE A 54 -2.28 2.74 -7.46
CA ILE A 54 -2.63 2.07 -8.72
C ILE A 54 -3.82 1.15 -8.49
N ASP A 55 -4.53 0.82 -9.55
CA ASP A 55 -5.59 -0.18 -9.52
C ASP A 55 -5.13 -1.39 -10.34
N ILE A 56 -5.01 -2.55 -9.68
CA ILE A 56 -4.59 -3.82 -10.29
C ILE A 56 -5.84 -4.65 -10.54
N PHE A 57 -6.21 -4.82 -11.80
CA PHE A 57 -7.42 -5.52 -12.21
C PHE A 57 -7.24 -7.04 -12.13
N ALA A 58 -8.23 -7.73 -11.59
CA ALA A 58 -8.32 -9.19 -11.55
C ALA A 58 -9.76 -9.60 -11.24
N GLU A 59 -10.10 -10.87 -11.44
CA GLU A 59 -11.43 -11.39 -11.09
C GLU A 59 -11.71 -11.21 -9.59
N ALA A 60 -12.97 -10.94 -9.23
CA ALA A 60 -13.39 -10.91 -7.83
C ALA A 60 -13.10 -12.27 -7.18
N GLY A 61 -12.52 -12.27 -5.99
CA GLY A 61 -12.05 -13.49 -5.33
C GLY A 61 -10.60 -13.85 -5.56
N THR A 62 -9.93 -13.23 -6.53
CA THR A 62 -8.48 -13.42 -6.70
C THR A 62 -7.75 -13.08 -5.40
N PRO A 63 -6.85 -13.94 -4.88
CA PRO A 63 -6.16 -13.66 -3.63
C PRO A 63 -5.34 -12.37 -3.68
N ALA A 64 -5.60 -11.49 -2.71
CA ALA A 64 -4.82 -10.29 -2.46
C ALA A 64 -3.67 -10.62 -1.50
N LEU A 65 -2.46 -10.23 -1.85
CA LEU A 65 -1.23 -10.66 -1.19
C LEU A 65 -0.57 -9.50 -0.44
N SER A 66 0.11 -9.78 0.66
CA SER A 66 1.03 -8.82 1.26
C SER A 66 2.22 -8.60 0.33
N PRO A 67 2.46 -7.38 -0.19
CA PRO A 67 3.54 -7.13 -1.13
C PRO A 67 4.92 -7.27 -0.48
N VAL A 68 5.01 -7.09 0.85
CA VAL A 68 6.25 -7.12 1.66
C VAL A 68 5.99 -7.89 2.96
N PRO A 69 7.02 -8.34 3.70
CA PRO A 69 6.79 -8.77 5.09
C PRO A 69 6.39 -7.56 5.95
N GLY A 70 5.57 -7.75 6.98
CA GLY A 70 5.14 -6.63 7.81
C GLY A 70 4.17 -7.00 8.93
N LEU A 71 3.59 -5.97 9.54
CA LEU A 71 2.59 -6.08 10.59
C LEU A 71 1.27 -5.47 10.09
N VAL A 72 0.17 -6.21 10.18
CA VAL A 72 -1.16 -5.66 9.88
C VAL A 72 -1.52 -4.64 10.96
N LEU A 73 -1.53 -3.36 10.62
CA LEU A 73 -1.94 -2.30 11.55
C LEU A 73 -3.45 -2.17 11.62
N TYR A 74 -4.13 -2.39 10.50
CA TYR A 74 -5.57 -2.24 10.41
C TYR A 74 -6.18 -3.19 9.39
N ARG A 75 -7.37 -3.69 9.73
CA ARG A 75 -8.31 -4.34 8.84
C ARG A 75 -9.69 -3.78 9.21
N GLY A 76 -10.47 -3.39 8.22
CA GLY A 76 -11.84 -2.93 8.46
C GLY A 76 -12.44 -2.26 7.24
N GLU A 77 -13.64 -1.72 7.40
CA GLU A 77 -14.36 -1.05 6.34
C GLU A 77 -14.31 0.46 6.53
N ILE A 78 -13.94 1.19 5.48
CA ILE A 78 -13.90 2.65 5.46
C ILE A 78 -14.64 3.18 4.22
N GLY A 79 -15.22 4.37 4.29
CA GLY A 79 -16.18 4.86 3.29
C GLY A 79 -15.75 4.72 1.82
N LEU A 80 -14.64 5.36 1.43
CA LEU A 80 -14.15 5.26 0.04
C LEU A 80 -13.48 3.92 -0.26
N GLY A 81 -12.61 3.46 0.65
CA GLY A 81 -11.81 2.24 0.45
C GLY A 81 -12.59 0.93 0.50
N GLY A 82 -13.83 0.95 1.01
CA GLY A 82 -14.56 -0.27 1.30
C GLY A 82 -13.82 -1.10 2.33
N LYS A 83 -13.71 -2.40 2.09
CA LYS A 83 -12.90 -3.30 2.93
C LYS A 83 -11.43 -3.12 2.61
N VAL A 84 -10.64 -2.84 3.64
CA VAL A 84 -9.21 -2.52 3.51
C VAL A 84 -8.32 -3.33 4.44
N VAL A 85 -7.05 -3.45 4.07
CA VAL A 85 -5.94 -3.89 4.93
C VAL A 85 -4.82 -2.86 4.86
N LEU A 86 -4.27 -2.47 6.01
CA LEU A 86 -3.10 -1.59 6.13
C LEU A 86 -1.97 -2.36 6.80
N ILE A 87 -0.83 -2.47 6.11
CA ILE A 87 0.34 -3.24 6.58
C ILE A 87 1.51 -2.28 6.76
N LEU A 88 2.16 -2.31 7.92
CA LEU A 88 3.44 -1.64 8.15
C LEU A 88 4.57 -2.57 7.72
N GLY A 89 5.26 -2.19 6.65
CA GLY A 89 6.40 -2.91 6.11
C GLY A 89 7.75 -2.25 6.46
N PRO A 90 8.83 -2.71 5.80
CA PRO A 90 10.15 -2.10 5.89
C PRO A 90 10.12 -0.60 5.57
N LYS A 91 11.19 0.09 5.99
CA LYS A 91 11.39 1.53 5.74
C LYS A 91 10.27 2.43 6.27
N TRP A 92 9.55 2.00 7.30
CA TRP A 92 8.37 2.68 7.86
C TRP A 92 7.33 3.04 6.79
N ARG A 93 7.08 2.10 5.87
CA ARG A 93 6.09 2.28 4.81
C ARG A 93 4.81 1.52 5.12
N LEU A 94 3.71 2.18 4.86
CA LEU A 94 2.38 1.62 4.90
C LEU A 94 1.97 1.13 3.52
N HIS A 95 1.49 -0.10 3.46
CA HIS A 95 0.93 -0.74 2.29
C HIS A 95 -0.58 -0.83 2.48
N TYR A 96 -1.31 -0.06 1.69
CA TYR A 96 -2.76 0.06 1.78
C TYR A 96 -3.40 -0.70 0.62
N LEU A 97 -4.21 -1.69 0.96
CA LEU A 97 -4.94 -2.56 0.05
C LEU A 97 -6.44 -2.30 0.25
N ALA A 98 -7.15 -1.92 -0.80
CA ALA A 98 -8.55 -1.52 -0.72
C ALA A 98 -9.45 -2.19 -1.76
N HIS A 99 -10.75 -1.95 -1.63
CA HIS A 99 -11.84 -2.54 -2.42
C HIS A 99 -11.97 -4.06 -2.27
N LEU A 100 -11.42 -4.63 -1.20
CA LEU A 100 -11.43 -6.08 -0.97
C LEU A 100 -12.88 -6.61 -0.86
N GLN A 101 -13.08 -7.88 -1.21
CA GLN A 101 -14.34 -8.57 -0.92
C GLN A 101 -14.32 -9.27 0.44
N ALA A 102 -13.14 -9.72 0.87
CA ALA A 102 -12.92 -10.45 2.11
C ALA A 102 -11.51 -10.19 2.64
N TRP A 103 -11.33 -10.47 3.93
CA TRP A 103 -10.05 -10.36 4.63
C TRP A 103 -9.65 -11.74 5.18
N ASN A 104 -8.35 -12.05 5.13
CA ASN A 104 -7.78 -13.31 5.61
C ASN A 104 -6.77 -13.10 6.75
N VAL A 105 -6.72 -11.89 7.31
CA VAL A 105 -5.83 -11.50 8.41
C VAL A 105 -6.58 -10.77 9.52
N ALA A 106 -5.94 -10.60 10.66
CA ALA A 106 -6.39 -9.80 11.79
C ALA A 106 -5.42 -8.64 12.09
N PRO A 107 -5.86 -7.57 12.78
CA PRO A 107 -4.96 -6.56 13.32
C PRO A 107 -3.87 -7.18 14.20
N LEU A 108 -2.67 -6.57 14.18
CA LEU A 108 -1.45 -7.00 14.87
C LEU A 108 -0.89 -8.36 14.41
N GLN A 109 -1.45 -8.95 13.35
CA GLN A 109 -0.90 -10.17 12.77
C GLN A 109 0.37 -9.87 11.96
N PRO A 110 1.50 -10.55 12.22
CA PRO A 110 2.65 -10.55 11.32
C PRO A 110 2.29 -11.27 10.01
N VAL A 111 2.72 -10.71 8.89
CA VAL A 111 2.50 -11.27 7.56
C VAL A 111 3.81 -11.40 6.80
N GLY A 112 3.97 -12.50 6.08
CA GLY A 112 5.08 -12.71 5.16
C GLY A 112 4.82 -12.09 3.78
N ARG A 113 5.89 -11.87 3.02
CA ARG A 113 5.79 -11.51 1.60
C ARG A 113 5.03 -12.57 0.82
N GLY A 114 4.03 -12.17 0.04
CA GLY A 114 3.20 -13.08 -0.75
C GLY A 114 2.15 -13.84 0.05
N GLN A 115 2.05 -13.60 1.36
CA GLN A 115 0.98 -14.18 2.18
C GLN A 115 -0.36 -13.60 1.76
N VAL A 116 -1.39 -14.45 1.64
CA VAL A 116 -2.76 -14.00 1.36
C VAL A 116 -3.29 -13.20 2.55
N VAL A 117 -3.74 -11.97 2.29
CA VAL A 117 -4.31 -11.05 3.29
C VAL A 117 -5.79 -10.73 3.05
N GLY A 118 -6.30 -11.07 1.88
CA GLY A 118 -7.70 -10.89 1.54
C GLY A 118 -7.99 -11.39 0.13
N ALA A 119 -9.08 -10.92 -0.44
CA ALA A 119 -9.46 -11.22 -1.80
C ALA A 119 -9.90 -9.95 -2.54
N VAL A 120 -9.51 -9.84 -3.81
CA VAL A 120 -9.90 -8.76 -4.74
C VAL A 120 -11.42 -8.66 -4.80
N GLY A 121 -11.94 -7.45 -4.86
CA GLY A 121 -13.37 -7.18 -4.92
C GLY A 121 -13.67 -5.83 -5.55
N SER A 122 -14.82 -5.28 -5.15
CA SER A 122 -15.32 -3.98 -5.61
C SER A 122 -16.08 -3.24 -4.50
N SER A 123 -15.65 -3.38 -3.24
CA SER A 123 -16.33 -2.70 -2.11
C SER A 123 -15.97 -1.21 -2.04
N GLY A 124 -16.76 -0.42 -1.30
CA GLY A 124 -16.58 1.03 -1.20
C GLY A 124 -16.96 1.74 -2.50
N ASN A 125 -16.21 2.77 -2.90
CA ASN A 125 -16.50 3.53 -4.11
C ASN A 125 -16.09 2.83 -5.43
N ALA A 126 -15.63 1.57 -5.33
CA ALA A 126 -15.44 0.67 -6.47
C ALA A 126 -16.71 -0.10 -6.85
N ALA A 127 -17.80 0.01 -6.09
CA ALA A 127 -19.06 -0.66 -6.39
C ALA A 127 -19.55 -0.31 -7.81
N GLY A 128 -19.94 -1.34 -8.57
CA GLY A 128 -20.39 -1.21 -9.97
C GLY A 128 -19.29 -1.06 -11.02
N LYS A 129 -18.00 -1.07 -10.62
CA LYS A 129 -16.85 -1.04 -11.52
C LYS A 129 -16.23 -2.45 -11.66
N PRO A 130 -15.38 -2.70 -12.68
CA PRO A 130 -14.62 -3.94 -12.76
C PRO A 130 -13.83 -4.20 -11.46
N PRO A 131 -13.82 -5.42 -10.92
CA PRO A 131 -13.09 -5.74 -9.70
C PRO A 131 -11.59 -5.43 -9.84
N HIS A 132 -11.01 -4.85 -8.79
CA HIS A 132 -9.61 -4.47 -8.75
C HIS A 132 -9.13 -4.33 -7.30
N LEU A 133 -7.82 -4.47 -7.12
CA LEU A 133 -7.16 -4.06 -5.89
C LEU A 133 -6.63 -2.63 -6.05
N HIS A 134 -7.16 -1.70 -5.26
CA HIS A 134 -6.49 -0.42 -5.11
C HIS A 134 -5.30 -0.58 -4.17
N TYR A 135 -4.10 -0.30 -4.66
CA TYR A 135 -2.85 -0.43 -3.92
C TYR A 135 -2.13 0.92 -3.83
N ALA A 136 -1.86 1.37 -2.60
CA ALA A 136 -1.08 2.56 -2.33
C ALA A 136 0.08 2.28 -1.36
N VAL A 137 1.18 3.00 -1.54
CA VAL A 137 2.34 2.94 -0.66
C VAL A 137 2.59 4.32 -0.08
N LEU A 138 2.59 4.41 1.25
CA LEU A 138 2.84 5.65 1.98
C LEU A 138 4.08 5.49 2.84
N SER A 139 4.95 6.49 2.86
CA SER A 139 6.08 6.59 3.77
C SER A 139 5.66 7.41 4.99
N LEU A 140 5.85 6.88 6.21
CA LEU A 140 5.66 7.66 7.44
C LEU A 140 6.72 8.74 7.59
N LEU A 141 7.90 8.51 7.02
CA LEU A 141 8.97 9.50 6.95
C LEU A 141 8.81 10.32 5.64
N PRO A 142 8.67 11.65 5.71
CA PRO A 142 8.52 12.46 4.50
C PRO A 142 9.79 12.42 3.64
N ARG A 143 9.61 12.52 2.33
CA ARG A 143 10.66 12.74 1.33
C ARG A 143 10.48 14.12 0.72
N PRO A 144 10.98 15.21 1.34
CA PRO A 144 10.68 16.57 0.91
C PRO A 144 11.01 16.84 -0.57
N TRP A 145 12.09 16.24 -1.08
CA TRP A 145 12.50 16.32 -2.48
C TRP A 145 11.52 15.69 -3.49
N ALA A 146 10.52 14.93 -3.03
CA ALA A 146 9.49 14.36 -3.89
C ALA A 146 8.26 15.27 -4.06
N ALA A 147 8.18 16.38 -3.32
CA ALA A 147 7.12 17.38 -3.49
C ALA A 147 7.16 17.98 -4.91
N THR A 148 5.99 18.36 -5.41
CA THR A 148 5.80 18.94 -6.76
C THR A 148 4.72 20.01 -6.71
N ASP A 149 4.64 20.82 -7.76
CA ASP A 149 3.62 21.87 -7.93
C ASP A 149 2.32 21.36 -8.59
N GLU A 150 2.24 20.06 -8.89
CA GLU A 150 1.01 19.40 -9.38
C GLU A 150 -0.12 19.48 -8.35
N THR A 151 -1.36 19.19 -8.75
CA THR A 151 -2.50 19.10 -7.83
C THR A 151 -2.20 18.16 -6.66
N GLN A 152 -2.36 18.68 -5.44
CA GLN A 152 -1.98 18.00 -4.19
C GLN A 152 -0.52 17.52 -4.13
N GLY A 153 0.37 18.01 -5.00
CA GLY A 153 1.73 17.51 -5.25
C GLY A 153 2.63 17.47 -4.03
N TRP A 154 2.41 18.32 -3.02
CA TRP A 154 3.09 18.25 -1.72
C TRP A 154 2.90 16.89 -1.03
N LYS A 155 1.79 16.18 -1.27
CA LYS A 155 1.53 14.85 -0.71
C LYS A 155 2.48 13.79 -1.27
N LYS A 156 3.13 14.00 -2.43
CA LYS A 156 4.15 13.08 -2.97
C LYS A 156 5.35 12.90 -2.01
N MET A 157 5.54 13.81 -1.05
CA MET A 157 6.49 13.59 0.06
C MET A 157 6.21 12.28 0.80
N PHE A 158 4.94 11.89 0.93
CA PHE A 158 4.50 10.70 1.64
C PHE A 158 4.15 9.55 0.68
N PHE A 159 3.59 9.82 -0.49
CA PHE A 159 3.15 8.77 -1.41
C PHE A 159 4.25 8.31 -2.37
N ILE A 160 4.47 7.00 -2.42
CA ILE A 160 5.40 6.35 -3.35
C ILE A 160 4.60 5.78 -4.51
N ASP A 161 5.07 5.98 -5.74
CA ASP A 161 4.52 5.37 -6.94
C ASP A 161 4.56 3.82 -6.82
N PRO A 162 3.41 3.16 -6.63
CA PRO A 162 3.39 1.70 -6.45
C PRO A 162 3.82 0.96 -7.71
N GLY A 163 3.53 1.51 -8.90
CA GLY A 163 3.91 0.92 -10.17
C GLY A 163 5.43 0.83 -10.31
N ARG A 164 6.17 1.88 -9.92
CA ARG A 164 7.64 1.84 -9.84
C ARG A 164 8.14 0.98 -8.70
N PHE A 165 7.50 1.04 -7.54
CA PHE A 165 7.85 0.24 -6.37
C PHE A 165 7.84 -1.27 -6.66
N LEU A 166 6.80 -1.76 -7.34
CA LEU A 166 6.65 -3.17 -7.71
C LEU A 166 7.62 -3.65 -8.80
N GLN A 167 8.35 -2.74 -9.44
CA GLN A 167 9.36 -3.03 -10.45
C GLN A 167 10.79 -2.99 -9.90
N ALA A 168 10.96 -2.64 -8.61
CA ALA A 168 12.28 -2.63 -7.99
C ALA A 168 12.87 -4.05 -7.94
N PRO A 169 14.17 -4.21 -8.25
CA PRO A 169 14.84 -5.52 -8.27
C PRO A 169 14.92 -6.19 -6.89
#